data_AF-X1R520-F1
#
_entry.id   AF-X1R520-F1
#
_cell.length_a   1.000
_cell.length_b   1.000
_cell.length_c   1.000
_cell.angle_alpha   90.00
_cell.angle_beta   90.00
_cell.angle_gamma   90.00
#
_symmetry.space_group_name_H-M   'P 1'
#
loop_
_entity.id
_entity.type
_entity.pdbx_description
1 polymer ?
#
loop_
_entity_poly.entity_id
_entity_poly.type
_entity_poly.pdbx_seq_one_letter_code
_entity_poly.pdbx_strand_id
1 'polypeptide(L)' 'AFKGDELVMRMKEWVTVEVKKVVEIINRYGYLKVLDERDLAVDVETEEDYEKLNKELEKEFKDQLNLERV' A
#
# COMPACT_ATOMS: atom_id res chain seq x y z
N ALA A 1 -13.85 8.84 -12.69
CA ALA A 1 -13.15 8.61 -11.42
C ALA A 1 -11.89 7.84 -11.76
N PHE A 2 -10.71 8.41 -11.45
CA PHE A 2 -9.44 7.74 -11.71
C PHE A 2 -9.34 6.51 -10.82
N LYS A 3 -8.90 5.39 -11.38
CA LYS A 3 -8.62 4.19 -10.57
C LYS A 3 -7.38 4.48 -9.74
N GLY A 4 -7.33 4.03 -8.48
CA GLY A 4 -6.18 4.28 -7.59
C GLY A 4 -4.84 3.91 -8.24
N ASP A 5 -4.84 2.89 -9.09
CA ASP A 5 -3.71 2.45 -9.91
C ASP A 5 -3.13 3.53 -10.83
N GLU A 6 -3.97 4.43 -11.36
CA GLU A 6 -3.58 5.50 -12.29
C GLU A 6 -2.90 6.67 -11.58
N LEU A 7 -3.21 6.90 -10.30
CA LEU A 7 -2.65 7.99 -9.50
C LEU A 7 -1.22 7.63 -9.04
N VAL A 8 -1.03 6.36 -8.67
CA VAL A 8 0.28 5.78 -8.33
C VAL A 8 1.26 5.83 -9.51
N MET A 9 0.77 5.63 -10.75
CA MET A 9 1.62 5.70 -11.95
C MET A 9 2.04 7.12 -12.36
N ARG A 10 1.39 8.16 -11.82
CA ARG A 10 1.65 9.57 -12.20
C ARG A 10 2.68 10.25 -11.30
N MET A 11 3.03 9.67 -10.14
CA MET A 11 4.08 10.17 -9.23
C MET A 11 5.49 9.76 -9.70
N LYS A 12 5.84 10.10 -10.95
CA LYS A 12 7.06 9.62 -11.63
C LYS A 12 8.42 10.11 -11.11
N GLU A 13 8.48 10.89 -10.01
CA GLU A 13 9.77 11.29 -9.42
C GLU A 13 10.14 10.56 -8.12
N TRP A 14 9.27 9.68 -7.61
CA TRP A 14 9.53 8.84 -6.41
C TRP A 14 9.24 7.34 -6.62
N VAL A 15 8.78 6.94 -7.82
CA VAL A 15 8.39 5.55 -8.11
C VAL A 15 9.63 4.70 -8.37
N THR A 16 10.23 4.19 -7.30
CA THR A 16 11.09 3.01 -7.38
C THR A 16 10.25 1.78 -7.70
N VAL A 17 10.91 0.74 -8.23
CA VAL A 17 10.35 -0.60 -8.55
C VAL A 17 9.53 -1.20 -7.37
N GLU A 18 9.75 -0.70 -6.17
CA GLU A 18 9.13 -1.09 -4.92
C GLU A 18 7.62 -0.78 -4.85
N VAL A 19 7.14 0.29 -5.48
CA VAL A 19 5.71 0.67 -5.39
C VAL A 19 4.79 -0.39 -5.99
N LYS A 20 5.18 -1.03 -7.09
CA LYS A 20 4.40 -2.13 -7.68
C LYS A 20 4.33 -3.33 -6.75
N LYS A 21 5.45 -3.68 -6.10
CA LYS A 21 5.50 -4.75 -5.10
C LYS A 21 4.62 -4.43 -3.89
N VAL A 22 4.64 -3.19 -3.41
CA VAL A 22 3.77 -2.74 -2.30
C VAL A 22 2.30 -2.94 -2.67
N VAL A 23 1.89 -2.52 -3.87
CA VAL A 23 0.52 -2.72 -4.36
C VAL A 23 0.17 -4.21 -4.50
N GLU A 24 1.09 -5.04 -4.99
CA GLU A 24 0.88 -6.50 -5.06
C GLU A 24 0.70 -7.13 -3.68
N ILE A 25 1.49 -6.72 -2.68
CA ILE A 25 1.39 -7.22 -1.31
C ILE A 25 0.08 -6.76 -0.68
N ILE A 26 -0.28 -5.48 -0.83
CA ILE A 26 -1.54 -4.93 -0.34
C ILE A 26 -2.74 -5.69 -0.93
N ASN A 27 -2.77 -5.92 -2.24
CA ASN A 27 -3.87 -6.63 -2.92
C ASN A 27 -4.03 -8.10 -2.51
N ARG A 28 -3.05 -8.71 -1.82
CA ARG A 28 -3.18 -10.07 -1.27
C ARG A 28 -3.92 -10.13 0.06
N TYR A 29 -3.90 -9.04 0.81
CA TYR A 29 -4.42 -8.98 2.19
C TYR A 29 -5.52 -7.92 2.37
N GLY A 30 -5.74 -7.06 1.38
CA GLY A 30 -6.73 -6.00 1.44
C GLY A 30 -6.86 -5.27 0.10
N TYR A 31 -7.43 -4.08 0.15
CA TYR A 31 -7.64 -3.23 -1.02
C TYR A 31 -7.09 -1.83 -0.79
N LEU A 32 -6.31 -1.33 -1.76
CA LEU A 32 -5.81 0.04 -1.71
C LEU A 32 -6.94 1.02 -2.08
N LYS A 33 -7.11 2.05 -1.26
CA LYS A 33 -8.11 3.09 -1.45
C LYS A 33 -7.44 4.46 -1.39
N VAL A 34 -7.78 5.31 -2.32
CA VAL A 34 -7.35 6.72 -2.31
C VAL A 34 -8.32 7.48 -1.41
N LEU A 35 -7.81 8.04 -0.30
CA LEU A 35 -8.62 8.89 0.58
C LEU A 35 -8.66 10.33 0.06
N ASP A 36 -7.52 10.85 -0.42
CA ASP A 36 -7.42 12.17 -1.03
C ASP A 36 -6.24 12.21 -2.03
N GLU A 37 -6.00 13.34 -2.70
CA GLU A 37 -4.92 13.53 -3.69
C GLU A 37 -3.51 13.21 -3.17
N ARG A 38 -3.33 13.09 -1.85
CA ARG A 38 -2.05 12.83 -1.18
C ARG A 38 -2.04 11.62 -0.24
N ASP A 39 -3.21 11.04 0.03
CA ASP A 39 -3.36 10.03 1.08
C ASP A 39 -3.90 8.71 0.52
N LEU A 40 -3.22 7.63 0.88
CA LEU A 40 -3.59 6.25 0.56
C LEU A 40 -3.95 5.52 1.85
N ALA A 41 -5.08 4.82 1.83
CA ALA A 41 -5.48 3.89 2.89
C ALA A 41 -5.54 2.47 2.35
N VAL A 42 -5.38 1.51 3.24
CA VAL A 42 -5.59 0.09 2.93
C VAL A 42 -6.76 -0.40 3.76
N ASP A 43 -7.83 -0.80 3.09
CA ASP A 43 -8.94 -1.50 3.73
C ASP A 43 -8.58 -2.99 3.83
N VAL A 44 -8.55 -3.53 5.05
CA VAL A 44 -8.29 -4.94 5.36
C VAL A 44 -9.51 -5.54 6.04
N GLU A 45 -9.89 -6.76 5.67
CA GLU A 45 -11.13 -7.39 6.18
C GLU A 45 -11.00 -7.87 7.62
N THR A 46 -9.81 -8.35 8.01
CA THR A 46 -9.58 -8.89 9.35
C THR A 46 -8.31 -8.35 9.99
N GLU A 47 -8.25 -8.39 11.32
CA GLU A 47 -7.03 -8.01 12.06
C GLU A 47 -5.87 -8.97 11.78
N GLU A 48 -6.15 -10.24 11.44
CA GLU A 48 -5.14 -11.21 11.02
C GLU A 48 -4.52 -10.83 9.66
N ASP A 49 -5.32 -10.31 8.73
CA ASP A 49 -4.82 -9.83 7.44
C ASP A 49 -3.97 -8.57 7.59
N TYR A 50 -4.34 -7.68 8.52
CA TYR A 50 -3.50 -6.54 8.90
C TYR A 50 -2.13 -6.98 9.41
N GLU A 51 -2.08 -7.94 10.34
CA GLU A 51 -0.81 -8.43 10.89
C GLU A 51 0.06 -9.12 9.82
N LYS A 52 -0.55 -9.91 8.92
CA LYS A 52 0.15 -10.54 7.80
C LYS A 52 0.69 -9.52 6.81
N LEU A 53 -0.13 -8.52 6.46
CA LEU A 53 0.26 -7.41 5.60
C LEU A 53 1.46 -6.67 6.19
N ASN A 54 1.39 -6.33 7.48
CA ASN A 54 2.46 -5.60 8.16
C ASN A 54 3.76 -6.42 8.18
N LYS A 55 3.70 -7.72 8.49
CA LYS A 55 4.88 -8.60 8.48
C LYS A 55 5.51 -8.74 7.10
N GLU A 56 4.72 -8.90 6.05
CA GLU A 56 5.27 -9.02 4.69
C GLU A 56 5.87 -7.71 4.19
N LEU A 57 5.26 -6.57 4.54
CA LEU A 57 5.82 -5.26 4.22
C LEU A 57 7.11 -4.98 5.01
N GLU A 58 7.16 -5.30 6.31
CA GLU A 58 8.38 -5.18 7.12
C GLU A 58 9.49 -6.10 6.60
N LYS A 59 9.14 -7.30 6.11
CA LYS A 59 10.12 -8.24 5.54
C LYS A 59 10.71 -7.77 4.22
N GLU A 60 9.88 -7.24 3.32
CA GLU A 60 10.33 -6.78 1.99
C GLU A 60 10.97 -5.39 2.02
N PHE A 61 10.47 -4.48 2.87
CA PHE A 61 10.85 -3.06 2.87
C PHE A 61 11.56 -2.61 4.15
N LYS A 62 11.63 -3.45 5.18
CA LYS A 62 12.30 -3.19 6.47
C LYS A 62 11.94 -1.82 7.02
N ASP A 63 12.92 -0.92 7.05
CA ASP A 63 12.85 0.40 7.69
C ASP A 63 12.30 1.49 6.76
N GLN A 64 11.96 1.15 5.51
CA GLN A 64 11.51 2.11 4.50
C GLN A 64 10.00 2.35 4.51
N LEU A 65 9.23 1.53 5.24
CA LEU A 65 7.77 1.58 5.26
C LEU A 65 7.26 1.38 6.68
N ASN A 66 6.44 2.33 7.17
CA ASN A 66 5.79 2.24 8.46
C ASN A 66 4.27 2.40 8.26
N LEU A 67 3.50 1.39 8.67
CA LEU A 67 2.04 1.43 8.62
C LEU A 67 1.50 1.97 9.95
N GLU A 68 0.69 3.01 9.89
CA GLU A 68 -0.06 3.51 11.04
C GLU A 68 -1.54 3.13 10.92
N ARG A 69 -2.10 2.58 12.01
CA ARG A 69 -3.53 2.29 12.13
C ARG A 69 -4.24 3.57 12.56
N VAL A 70 -5.23 4.00 11.77
CA VAL A 70 -6.07 5.18 12.02
C VAL A 70 -7.44 4.78 12.55
#